data_AF-A0A8T5RFM5-F1
#
_entry.id   AF-A0A8T5RFM5-F1
#
_cell.length_a   1.000
_cell.length_b   1.000
_cell.length_c   1.000
_cell.angle_alpha   90.00
_cell.angle_beta   90.00
_cell.angle_gamma   90.00
#
_symmetry.space_group_name_H-M   'P 1'
#
loop_
_entity.id
_entity.type
_entity.pdbx_description
1 polymer ?
#
loop_
_entity_poly.entity_id
_entity_poly.type
_entity_poly.pdbx_seq_one_letter_code
_entity_poly.pdbx_strand_id
1 'polypeptide(L)'
;ISAPIKSKIGGKIIETEKDAAKQIKLLINKAKKEKKVFSYKKAVIYYEEAAIIATNWDVRTLLGELQEAIRLTQIDELTLSKSELEDQAHRAAKKKLFTEAAQKYKQAANVASQIFKLGVNQMQDEVKRLTSLSNKVGKL
;
A
#
# COMPACT_ATOMS: atom_id res chain seq x y z
N ILE A 1 -36.57 -2.88 1.69
CA ILE A 1 -35.42 -2.19 2.34
C ILE A 1 -34.69 -3.27 3.13
N SER A 2 -33.50 -3.68 2.68
CA SER A 2 -32.73 -4.74 3.37
C SER A 2 -32.00 -4.11 4.56
N ALA A 3 -32.13 -4.70 5.75
CA ALA A 3 -31.51 -4.18 6.96
C ALA A 3 -29.98 -4.42 6.95
N PRO A 4 -29.17 -3.54 7.59
CA PRO A 4 -27.73 -3.75 7.73
C PRO A 4 -27.41 -5.09 8.40
N ILE A 5 -26.45 -5.83 7.85
CA ILE A 5 -26.00 -7.10 8.43
C ILE A 5 -25.19 -6.79 9.68
N LYS A 6 -25.62 -7.29 10.85
CA LYS A 6 -24.84 -7.23 12.10
C LYS A 6 -23.47 -7.87 11.84
N SER A 7 -22.41 -7.06 11.85
CA SER A 7 -21.06 -7.51 11.57
C SER A 7 -20.16 -7.43 12.81
N LYS A 8 -19.53 -8.54 13.18
CA LYS A 8 -18.49 -8.60 14.21
C LYS A 8 -17.13 -8.31 13.57
N ILE A 9 -16.53 -7.18 13.90
CA ILE A 9 -15.17 -6.84 13.47
C ILE A 9 -14.33 -6.58 14.72
N GLY A 10 -13.18 -7.26 14.82
CA GLY A 10 -12.27 -7.13 15.97
C GLY A 10 -12.92 -7.44 17.34
N GLY A 11 -13.97 -8.26 17.37
CA GLY A 11 -14.67 -8.64 18.60
C GLY A 11 -15.84 -7.75 19.03
N LYS A 12 -16.07 -6.61 18.37
CA LYS A 12 -17.11 -5.64 18.75
C LYS A 12 -18.37 -5.82 17.90
N ILE A 13 -19.53 -5.86 18.55
CA ILE A 13 -20.84 -5.87 17.88
C ILE A 13 -21.20 -4.43 17.55
N ILE A 14 -21.54 -4.16 16.28
CA ILE A 14 -21.99 -2.86 15.81
C ILE A 14 -23.50 -2.96 15.59
N GLU A 15 -24.27 -2.30 16.45
CA GLU A 15 -25.74 -2.42 16.48
C GLU A 15 -26.46 -1.18 15.95
N THR A 16 -25.76 -0.04 15.88
CA THR A 16 -26.32 1.23 15.41
C THR A 16 -25.40 1.92 14.42
N GLU A 17 -25.99 2.77 13.57
CA GLU A 17 -25.24 3.61 12.63
C GLU A 17 -24.26 4.54 13.36
N LYS A 18 -24.67 5.07 14.53
CA LYS A 18 -23.82 5.91 15.38
C LYS A 18 -22.59 5.14 15.89
N ASP A 19 -22.74 3.87 16.23
CA ASP A 19 -21.62 3.03 16.66
C ASP A 19 -20.72 2.64 15.49
N ALA A 20 -21.30 2.42 14.30
CA ALA A 20 -20.55 2.22 13.06
C ALA A 20 -19.65 3.43 12.76
N ALA A 21 -20.21 4.64 12.78
CA ALA A 21 -19.48 5.88 12.53
C ALA A 21 -18.34 6.09 13.55
N LYS A 22 -18.59 5.84 14.85
CA LYS A 22 -17.56 5.92 15.89
C LYS A 22 -16.44 4.92 15.65
N GLN A 23 -16.79 3.67 15.29
CA GLN A 23 -15.80 2.61 15.06
C GLN A 23 -14.96 2.88 13.82
N ILE A 24 -15.57 3.34 12.72
CA ILE A 24 -14.84 3.77 11.52
C ILE A 24 -13.86 4.89 11.85
N LYS A 25 -14.31 5.93 12.58
CA LYS A 25 -13.44 7.04 13.00
C LYS A 25 -12.26 6.56 13.85
N LEU A 26 -12.50 5.61 14.77
CA LEU A 26 -11.45 5.01 15.58
C LEU A 26 -10.41 4.28 14.71
N LEU A 27 -10.86 3.47 13.76
CA LEU A 27 -10.00 2.71 12.85
C LEU A 27 -9.17 3.63 11.94
N ILE A 28 -9.79 4.68 11.37
CA ILE A 28 -9.08 5.71 10.60
C ILE A 28 -7.97 6.36 11.45
N ASN A 29 -8.27 6.70 12.71
CA ASN A 29 -7.26 7.29 13.59
C ASN A 29 -6.11 6.33 13.91
N LYS A 30 -6.40 5.03 14.08
CA LYS A 30 -5.36 4.01 14.25
C LYS A 30 -4.52 3.87 12.98
N ALA A 31 -5.15 3.79 11.81
CA ALA A 31 -4.46 3.72 10.52
C ALA A 31 -3.50 4.91 10.33
N LYS A 32 -3.97 6.14 10.61
CA LYS A 32 -3.14 7.36 10.56
C LYS A 32 -1.95 7.30 11.52
N LYS A 33 -2.10 6.72 12.71
CA LYS A 33 -0.99 6.54 13.66
C LYS A 33 0.04 5.54 13.14
N GLU A 34 -0.40 4.40 12.61
CA GLU A 34 0.49 3.39 12.02
C GLU A 34 1.24 3.94 10.79
N LYS A 35 0.59 4.74 9.93
CA LYS A 35 1.26 5.42 8.80
C LYS A 35 2.41 6.32 9.26
N LYS A 36 2.23 7.07 10.35
CA LYS A 36 3.27 7.98 10.88
C LYS A 36 4.54 7.26 11.33
N VAL A 37 4.43 5.98 11.68
CA VAL A 37 5.56 5.13 12.08
C VAL A 37 5.94 4.14 10.97
N PHE A 38 5.57 4.43 9.71
CA PHE A 38 5.87 3.63 8.53
C PHE A 38 5.34 2.18 8.59
N SER A 39 4.37 1.90 9.46
CA SER A 39 3.72 0.59 9.54
C SER A 39 2.56 0.49 8.55
N TYR A 40 2.87 0.61 7.26
CA TYR A 40 1.87 0.72 6.19
C TYR A 40 0.93 -0.49 6.10
N LYS A 41 1.45 -1.72 6.25
CA LYS A 41 0.62 -2.94 6.28
C LYS A 41 -0.44 -2.90 7.37
N LYS A 42 -0.08 -2.45 8.58
CA LYS A 42 -1.04 -2.31 9.69
C LYS A 42 -2.04 -1.19 9.42
N ALA A 43 -1.60 -0.10 8.82
CA ALA A 43 -2.48 0.99 8.42
C ALA A 43 -3.53 0.53 7.38
N VAL A 44 -3.12 -0.26 6.38
CA VAL A 44 -4.02 -0.85 5.38
C VAL A 44 -5.08 -1.73 6.06
N ILE A 45 -4.68 -2.62 6.97
CA ILE A 45 -5.63 -3.48 7.72
C ILE A 45 -6.69 -2.63 8.43
N TYR A 46 -6.29 -1.55 9.12
CA TYR A 46 -7.26 -0.68 9.80
C TYR A 46 -8.21 0.05 8.84
N TYR A 47 -7.73 0.48 7.66
CA TYR A 47 -8.61 1.07 6.64
C TYR A 47 -9.53 0.03 6.01
N GLU A 48 -9.08 -1.20 5.77
CA GLU A 48 -9.89 -2.31 5.25
C GLU A 48 -11.00 -2.69 6.24
N GLU A 49 -10.67 -2.81 7.53
CA GLU A 49 -11.67 -3.01 8.59
C GLU A 49 -12.72 -1.89 8.59
N ALA A 50 -12.29 -0.63 8.45
CA ALA A 50 -13.20 0.51 8.36
C ALA A 50 -14.09 0.44 7.12
N ALA A 51 -13.53 0.04 5.97
CA ALA A 51 -14.26 -0.08 4.70
C ALA A 51 -15.32 -1.18 4.76
N ILE A 52 -15.06 -2.29 5.46
CA ILE A 52 -16.05 -3.34 5.70
C ILE A 52 -17.23 -2.79 6.51
N ILE A 53 -16.96 -2.01 7.58
CA ILE A 53 -18.05 -1.37 8.35
C ILE A 53 -18.83 -0.40 7.47
N ALA A 54 -18.14 0.47 6.72
CA ALA A 54 -18.79 1.44 5.84
C ALA A 54 -19.68 0.74 4.79
N THR A 55 -19.24 -0.39 4.24
CA THR A 55 -20.01 -1.22 3.31
C THR A 55 -21.26 -1.81 3.97
N ASN A 56 -21.10 -2.40 5.16
CA ASN A 56 -22.22 -3.04 5.88
C ASN A 56 -23.32 -2.05 6.29
N TRP A 57 -22.97 -0.78 6.47
CA TRP A 57 -23.87 0.31 6.86
C TRP A 57 -24.22 1.26 5.70
N ASP A 58 -23.92 0.89 4.45
CA ASP A 58 -24.18 1.66 3.22
C ASP A 58 -23.68 3.13 3.25
N VAL A 59 -22.55 3.38 3.91
CA VAL A 59 -21.93 4.71 4.01
C VAL A 59 -21.03 4.96 2.78
N ARG A 60 -21.66 5.08 1.60
CA ARG A 60 -20.97 5.06 0.29
C ARG A 60 -19.90 6.12 0.10
N THR A 61 -20.15 7.36 0.54
CA THR A 61 -19.18 8.45 0.42
C THR A 61 -17.88 8.12 1.16
N LEU A 62 -18.02 7.60 2.37
CA LEU A 62 -16.88 7.22 3.22
C LEU A 62 -16.16 5.98 2.69
N LEU A 63 -16.88 5.06 2.04
CA LEU A 63 -16.26 3.89 1.40
C LEU A 63 -15.28 4.31 0.30
N GLY A 64 -15.65 5.29 -0.54
CA GLY A 64 -14.75 5.82 -1.57
C GLY A 64 -13.48 6.46 -0.98
N GLU A 65 -13.63 7.27 0.08
CA GLU A 65 -12.50 7.86 0.80
C GLU A 65 -11.57 6.80 1.42
N LEU A 66 -12.15 5.73 1.98
CA LEU A 66 -11.40 4.62 2.59
C LEU A 66 -10.65 3.80 1.53
N GLN A 67 -11.28 3.52 0.39
CA GLN A 67 -10.62 2.82 -0.73
C GLN A 67 -9.44 3.63 -1.27
N GLU A 68 -9.61 4.95 -1.41
CA GLU A 68 -8.52 5.83 -1.81
C GLU A 68 -7.40 5.88 -0.75
N ALA A 69 -7.75 5.93 0.54
CA ALA A 69 -6.77 5.88 1.61
C ALA A 69 -5.97 4.57 1.63
N ILE A 70 -6.61 3.43 1.34
CA ILE A 70 -5.94 2.13 1.17
C ILE A 70 -4.96 2.20 0.01
N ARG A 71 -5.42 2.64 -1.17
CA ARG A 71 -4.61 2.74 -2.40
C ARG A 71 -3.36 3.59 -2.17
N LEU A 72 -3.53 4.80 -1.62
CA LEU A 72 -2.40 5.70 -1.34
C LEU A 72 -1.43 5.11 -0.32
N THR A 73 -1.93 4.40 0.69
CA THR A 73 -1.07 3.76 1.70
C THR A 73 -0.28 2.58 1.13
N GLN A 74 -0.86 1.81 0.21
CA GLN A 74 -0.15 0.76 -0.54
C GLN A 74 0.92 1.37 -1.45
N ILE A 75 0.63 2.51 -2.10
CA ILE A 75 1.60 3.26 -2.89
C ILE A 75 2.79 3.70 -2.02
N ASP A 76 2.53 4.23 -0.82
CA ASP A 76 3.60 4.64 0.12
C ASP A 76 4.51 3.46 0.49
N GLU A 77 3.92 2.29 0.81
CA GLU A 77 4.66 1.07 1.14
C GLU A 77 5.55 0.60 -0.02
N LEU A 78 4.98 0.51 -1.21
CA LEU A 78 5.68 0.07 -2.41
C LEU A 78 6.78 1.06 -2.78
N THR A 79 6.55 2.36 -2.60
CA THR A 79 7.55 3.40 -2.88
C THR A 79 8.77 3.25 -1.97
N LEU A 80 8.55 3.01 -0.67
CA LEU A 80 9.62 2.71 0.28
C LEU A 80 10.39 1.45 -0.14
N SER A 81 9.68 0.36 -0.44
CA SER A 81 10.30 -0.90 -0.86
C SER A 81 11.11 -0.76 -2.15
N LYS A 82 10.61 0.00 -3.14
CA LYS A 82 11.35 0.30 -4.38
C LYS A 82 12.66 1.01 -4.07
N SER A 83 12.61 2.05 -3.24
CA SER A 83 13.78 2.84 -2.87
C SER A 83 14.84 1.98 -2.18
N GLU A 84 14.43 1.13 -1.23
CA GLU A 84 15.35 0.22 -0.52
C GLU A 84 16.02 -0.78 -1.47
N LEU A 85 15.27 -1.33 -2.43
CA LEU A 85 15.80 -2.25 -3.44
C LEU A 85 16.80 -1.56 -4.36
N GLU A 86 16.52 -0.33 -4.77
CA GLU A 86 17.41 0.48 -5.59
C GLU A 86 18.71 0.82 -4.85
N ASP A 87 18.63 1.19 -3.57
CA ASP A 87 19.80 1.42 -2.72
C ASP A 87 20.64 0.14 -2.53
N GLN A 88 19.97 -1.01 -2.35
CA GLN A 88 20.65 -2.32 -2.29
C GLN A 88 21.38 -2.62 -3.61
N ALA A 89 20.74 -2.34 -4.75
CA ALA A 89 21.35 -2.53 -6.06
C ALA A 89 22.60 -1.64 -6.23
N HIS A 90 22.53 -0.37 -5.84
CA HIS A 90 23.67 0.54 -5.86
C HIS A 90 24.82 0.06 -4.97
N ARG A 91 24.52 -0.42 -3.76
CA ARG A 91 25.54 -0.98 -2.84
C ARG A 91 26.20 -2.24 -3.41
N ALA A 92 25.42 -3.15 -3.99
CA ALA A 92 25.94 -4.36 -4.64
C ALA A 92 26.84 -4.02 -5.84
N ALA A 93 26.44 -3.07 -6.69
CA ALA A 93 27.22 -2.62 -7.83
C ALA A 93 28.57 -2.00 -7.41
N LYS A 94 28.59 -1.19 -6.33
CA LYS A 94 29.83 -0.63 -5.76
C LYS A 94 30.80 -1.73 -5.29
N LYS A 95 30.25 -2.85 -4.80
CA LYS A 95 31.01 -4.04 -4.39
C LYS A 95 31.35 -4.99 -5.56
N LYS A 96 31.03 -4.61 -6.80
CA LYS A 96 31.19 -5.43 -8.01
C LYS A 96 30.40 -6.75 -7.98
N LEU A 97 29.34 -6.82 -7.16
CA LEU A 97 28.39 -7.94 -7.12
C LEU A 97 27.32 -7.71 -8.19
N PHE A 98 27.69 -7.79 -9.47
CA PHE A 98 26.86 -7.31 -10.57
C PHE A 98 25.58 -8.14 -10.77
N THR A 99 25.64 -9.46 -10.60
CA THR A 99 24.45 -10.32 -10.64
C THR A 99 23.42 -9.94 -9.58
N GLU A 100 23.88 -9.69 -8.34
CA GLU A 100 23.01 -9.26 -7.25
C GLU A 100 22.42 -7.87 -7.54
N ALA A 101 23.25 -6.93 -7.99
CA ALA A 101 22.80 -5.59 -8.35
C ALA A 101 21.72 -5.61 -9.45
N ALA A 102 21.93 -6.40 -10.51
CA ALA A 102 20.95 -6.57 -11.58
C ALA A 102 19.63 -7.15 -11.05
N GLN A 103 19.67 -8.19 -10.21
CA GLN A 103 18.48 -8.77 -9.61
C GLN A 103 17.71 -7.74 -8.77
N LYS A 104 18.41 -6.92 -7.97
CA LYS A 104 17.79 -5.88 -7.15
C LYS A 104 17.14 -4.77 -7.98
N TYR A 105 17.78 -4.32 -9.07
CA TYR A 105 17.13 -3.39 -10.01
C TYR A 105 15.89 -3.99 -10.67
N LYS A 106 15.94 -5.27 -11.06
CA LYS A 106 14.77 -5.97 -11.62
C LYS A 106 13.62 -6.06 -10.61
N GLN A 107 13.92 -6.34 -9.34
CA GLN A 107 12.92 -6.33 -8.27
C GLN A 107 12.34 -4.92 -8.08
N ALA A 108 13.16 -3.87 -8.06
CA ALA A 108 12.69 -2.50 -7.97
C ALA A 108 11.80 -2.13 -9.17
N ALA A 109 12.13 -2.56 -10.39
CA ALA A 109 11.30 -2.35 -11.58
C ALA A 109 9.92 -3.03 -11.44
N ASN A 110 9.88 -4.25 -10.91
CA ASN A 110 8.61 -4.95 -10.65
C ASN A 110 7.76 -4.20 -9.62
N VAL A 111 8.37 -3.65 -8.57
CA VAL A 111 7.66 -2.83 -7.57
C VAL A 111 7.13 -1.55 -8.22
N ALA A 112 7.93 -0.85 -9.03
CA ALA A 112 7.48 0.32 -9.79
C ALA A 112 6.27 -0.01 -10.69
N SER A 113 6.25 -1.18 -11.34
CA SER A 113 5.11 -1.63 -12.14
C SER A 113 3.85 -1.84 -11.29
N GLN A 114 3.97 -2.31 -10.06
CA GLN A 114 2.82 -2.41 -9.14
C GLN A 114 2.28 -1.03 -8.77
N ILE A 115 3.16 -0.06 -8.48
CA ILE A 115 2.76 1.32 -8.19
C ILE A 115 2.06 1.95 -9.42
N PHE A 116 2.55 1.68 -10.63
CA PHE A 116 1.91 2.11 -11.88
C PHE A 116 0.48 1.55 -12.00
N LYS A 117 0.27 0.26 -11.71
CA LYS A 117 -1.05 -0.38 -11.72
C LYS A 117 -2.02 0.23 -10.69
N LEU A 118 -1.49 0.85 -9.63
CA LEU A 118 -2.28 1.61 -8.67
C LEU A 118 -2.58 3.04 -9.13
N GLY A 119 -2.16 3.46 -10.33
CA GLY A 119 -2.51 4.74 -10.94
C GLY A 119 -1.43 5.83 -10.87
N VAL A 120 -0.20 5.52 -10.44
CA VAL A 120 0.91 6.48 -10.48
C VAL A 120 1.61 6.39 -11.84
N ASN A 121 1.11 7.14 -12.81
CA ASN A 121 1.57 7.06 -14.20
C ASN A 121 3.08 7.30 -14.38
N GLN A 122 3.70 8.16 -13.56
CA GLN A 122 5.13 8.45 -13.62
C GLN A 122 6.00 7.19 -13.38
N MET A 123 5.46 6.16 -12.72
CA MET A 123 6.20 4.93 -12.44
C MET A 123 6.47 4.11 -13.71
N GLN A 124 5.79 4.39 -14.83
CA GLN A 124 6.09 3.74 -16.11
C GLN A 124 7.53 4.03 -16.58
N ASP A 125 8.01 5.26 -16.40
CA ASP A 125 9.37 5.63 -16.80
C ASP A 125 10.41 5.07 -15.82
N GLU A 126 10.06 4.96 -14.53
CA GLU A 126 10.88 4.27 -13.54
C GLU A 126 11.06 2.78 -13.87
N VAL A 127 10.02 2.09 -14.33
CA VAL A 127 10.12 0.69 -14.79
C VAL A 127 11.14 0.56 -15.91
N LYS A 128 11.07 1.46 -16.92
CA LYS A 128 12.02 1.47 -18.05
C LYS A 128 13.45 1.72 -17.57
N ARG A 129 13.64 2.73 -16.72
CA ARG A 129 14.94 3.12 -16.17
C ARG A 129 15.58 1.98 -15.39
N LEU A 130 14.85 1.38 -14.45
CA LEU A 130 15.35 0.29 -13.60
C LEU A 130 15.64 -0.98 -14.40
N THR A 131 14.81 -1.29 -15.40
CA THR A 131 15.05 -2.41 -16.32
C THR A 131 16.33 -2.20 -17.15
N SER A 132 16.54 -0.97 -17.65
CA SER A 132 17.78 -0.60 -18.37
C SER A 132 19.01 -0.74 -17.47
N LEU A 133 18.93 -0.28 -16.21
CA LEU A 133 20.01 -0.44 -15.23
C LEU A 133 20.31 -1.92 -14.93
N SER A 134 19.27 -2.73 -14.71
CA SER A 134 19.40 -4.18 -14.52
C SER A 134 20.16 -4.82 -15.69
N ASN A 135 19.78 -4.50 -16.92
CA ASN A 135 20.39 -5.07 -18.13
C ASN A 135 21.83 -4.58 -18.33
N LYS A 136 22.12 -3.32 -18.02
CA LYS A 136 23.47 -2.75 -18.14
C LYS A 136 24.42 -3.40 -17.15
N VAL A 137 24.01 -3.50 -15.88
CA VAL A 137 24.85 -4.07 -14.84
C VAL A 137 25.01 -5.58 -14.99
N GLY A 138 23.98 -6.30 -15.42
CA GLY A 138 24.08 -7.75 -15.66
C GLY A 138 24.98 -8.16 -16.84
N LYS A 139 25.50 -7.20 -17.61
CA LYS A 139 26.47 -7.42 -18.70
C LYS A 139 27.92 -7.15 -18.28
N LEU A 140 28.14 -6.67 -17.06
CA LEU A 140 29.45 -6.40 -16.47
C LEU A 140 29.89 -7.58 -15.59
#